data_AF-A0A9X8W0H2-F1
#
_entry.id   AF-A0A9X8W0H2-F1
#
_cell.length_a   1.000
_cell.length_b   1.000
_cell.length_c   1.000
_cell.angle_alpha   90.00
_cell.angle_beta   90.00
_cell.angle_gamma   90.00
#
_symmetry.space_group_name_H-M   'P 1'
#
loop_
_entity.id
_entity.type
_entity.pdbx_description
1 polymer ?
#
loop_
_entity_poly.entity_id
_entity_poly.type
_entity_poly.pdbx_seq_one_letter_code
_entity_poly.pdbx_strand_id
1 'polypeptide(L)'
;MALSISQIVNVQLNTVPKSAARKSFGIVALFTPESGQVFTDATTRYVYVNNQKDVEQLFGTNSETAKAAQPFFAQSPRAKQLIIARWQKNSVTIPSTSNALRGATLSDDLETFRAVVNGRFSVTVGSEIKKVGGLNFSRLADFNAIAEQIQQKLTELSVNVSVTYDSVGNRFIIESTADGESKDTEIFYAINEPGEGEYIGGLLKLEDGQAECVIGKNQVSIIAEKLEEALFNVAEVENGWYGFTFAAQLTDAQVEAAAKYAQTNTKMFGANVIRESQLEWSSDNVYKKLYDAGLDHTLAMFDKNDFYPASSALARLLSTNFAANNSTITLKFKQQPTITADEITATEFAKAKRLGINVYTYFDDVAMIAEGSVIGGKFADEIVILDWFTDAVQKEVFARLYKSPTKIPLTDKGQAILISAVEKVCLEGINNGAFAPGVWNGDGFGNLSTGDYLEKGYYVWAAPMDTLSDSDREQRRATPIQTAVKLAGAIHSSDVIVNYNR
;
A
#
# COMPACT_ATOMS: atom_id res chain seq x y z
N MET A 1 -62.75 -4.57 23.68
CA MET A 1 -61.33 -4.50 23.26
C MET A 1 -60.98 -5.83 22.63
N ALA A 2 -60.75 -5.88 21.32
CA ALA A 2 -60.37 -7.11 20.63
C ALA A 2 -58.90 -7.45 20.94
N LEU A 3 -58.62 -8.70 21.29
CA LEU A 3 -57.26 -9.19 21.53
C LEU A 3 -56.46 -9.15 20.22
N SER A 4 -55.23 -8.67 20.26
CA SER A 4 -54.37 -8.51 19.08
C SER A 4 -53.94 -9.87 18.51
N ILE A 5 -53.96 -10.02 17.17
CA ILE A 5 -53.46 -11.21 16.44
C ILE A 5 -51.99 -11.52 16.77
N SER A 6 -51.22 -10.54 17.26
CA SER A 6 -49.85 -10.75 17.76
C SER A 6 -49.76 -11.69 18.98
N GLN A 7 -50.88 -12.00 19.65
CA GLN A 7 -50.95 -13.02 20.71
C GLN A 7 -51.11 -14.45 20.17
N ILE A 8 -51.45 -14.62 18.88
CA ILE A 8 -51.63 -15.92 18.22
C ILE A 8 -50.48 -16.20 17.24
N VAL A 9 -50.01 -15.19 16.50
CA VAL A 9 -48.89 -15.32 15.55
C VAL A 9 -47.95 -14.13 15.71
N ASN A 10 -46.69 -14.39 16.04
CA ASN A 10 -45.64 -13.39 16.18
C ASN A 10 -44.67 -13.52 14.99
N VAL A 11 -44.48 -12.45 14.22
CA VAL A 11 -43.57 -12.41 13.06
C VAL A 11 -42.38 -11.52 13.41
N GLN A 12 -41.19 -12.13 13.49
CA GLN A 12 -39.94 -11.40 13.70
C GLN A 12 -39.16 -11.32 12.39
N LEU A 13 -38.70 -10.12 12.06
CA LEU A 13 -37.85 -9.84 10.91
C LEU A 13 -36.39 -9.98 11.34
N ASN A 14 -35.74 -11.06 10.93
CA ASN A 14 -34.31 -11.25 11.20
C ASN A 14 -33.49 -10.36 10.27
N THR A 15 -32.84 -9.34 10.82
CA THR A 15 -31.88 -8.51 10.10
C THR A 15 -30.62 -9.33 9.83
N VAL A 16 -30.30 -9.57 8.55
CA VAL A 16 -29.07 -10.29 8.16
C VAL A 16 -27.87 -9.35 8.20
N PRO A 17 -26.76 -9.72 8.85
CA PRO A 17 -25.61 -8.84 8.94
C PRO A 17 -24.76 -8.83 7.66
N LYS A 18 -24.01 -7.75 7.44
CA LYS A 18 -23.10 -7.59 6.29
C LYS A 18 -21.82 -8.40 6.54
N SER A 19 -21.50 -9.32 5.62
CA SER A 19 -20.31 -10.19 5.74
C SER A 19 -19.02 -9.44 5.34
N ALA A 20 -17.89 -9.93 5.84
CA ALA A 20 -16.56 -9.42 5.53
C ALA A 20 -16.24 -9.50 4.02
N ALA A 21 -15.55 -8.48 3.51
CA ALA A 21 -15.14 -8.42 2.11
C ALA A 21 -13.95 -9.35 1.83
N ARG A 22 -13.89 -9.91 0.60
CA ARG A 22 -12.72 -10.66 0.11
C ARG A 22 -11.48 -9.80 0.00
N LYS A 23 -10.30 -10.41 0.19
CA LYS A 23 -9.03 -9.70 0.13
C LYS A 23 -8.80 -9.33 -1.33
N SER A 24 -8.29 -8.13 -1.58
CA SER A 24 -7.98 -7.72 -2.94
C SER A 24 -6.58 -8.19 -3.30
N PHE A 25 -6.48 -9.18 -4.19
CA PHE A 25 -5.19 -9.69 -4.67
C PHE A 25 -4.51 -8.75 -5.68
N GLY A 26 -5.23 -7.74 -6.18
CA GLY A 26 -4.73 -6.75 -7.14
C GLY A 26 -4.18 -5.46 -6.51
N ILE A 27 -3.74 -5.49 -5.24
CA ILE A 27 -3.09 -4.34 -4.59
C ILE A 27 -1.63 -4.68 -4.33
N VAL A 28 -0.73 -3.82 -4.79
CA VAL A 28 0.73 -3.94 -4.60
C VAL A 28 1.24 -2.79 -3.73
N ALA A 29 2.12 -3.08 -2.78
CA ALA A 29 2.82 -2.09 -1.98
C ALA A 29 4.27 -1.91 -2.46
N LEU A 30 4.67 -0.68 -2.76
CA LEU A 30 6.03 -0.29 -3.06
C LEU A 30 6.62 0.44 -1.85
N PHE A 31 7.54 -0.20 -1.14
CA PHE A 31 8.19 0.36 0.03
C PHE A 31 9.36 1.26 -0.39
N THR A 32 9.34 2.51 0.02
CA THR A 32 10.36 3.50 -0.34
C THR A 32 11.09 4.07 0.88
N PRO A 33 12.42 4.25 0.80
CA PRO A 33 13.19 5.01 1.78
C PRO A 33 13.07 6.54 1.63
N GLU A 34 12.53 7.02 0.50
CA GLU A 34 12.39 8.45 0.23
C GLU A 34 11.15 9.00 0.92
N SER A 35 11.27 10.13 1.60
CA SER A 35 10.14 10.76 2.28
C SER A 35 9.18 11.45 1.31
N GLY A 36 9.70 12.00 0.21
CA GLY A 36 8.96 12.87 -0.69
C GLY A 36 8.30 14.04 0.06
N GLN A 37 7.18 14.50 -0.48
CA GLN A 37 6.26 15.48 0.12
C GLN A 37 5.20 14.83 1.03
N VAL A 38 5.22 13.50 1.18
CA VAL A 38 4.16 12.72 1.83
C VAL A 38 4.55 12.27 3.22
N PHE A 39 5.74 11.69 3.38
CA PHE A 39 6.20 11.13 4.66
C PHE A 39 6.96 12.17 5.47
N THR A 40 6.37 13.36 5.63
CA THR A 40 6.94 14.51 6.34
C THR A 40 6.56 14.57 7.82
N ASP A 41 5.82 13.58 8.31
CA ASP A 41 5.40 13.43 9.71
C ASP A 41 5.74 12.03 10.24
N ALA A 42 5.48 11.73 11.51
CA ALA A 42 5.82 10.44 12.13
C ALA A 42 4.75 9.34 11.97
N THR A 43 3.55 9.70 11.54
CA THR A 43 2.36 8.84 11.52
C THR A 43 1.98 8.35 10.13
N THR A 44 2.31 9.10 9.08
CA THR A 44 1.97 8.75 7.70
C THR A 44 2.86 7.60 7.25
N ARG A 45 2.23 6.46 6.95
CA ARG A 45 2.90 5.21 6.59
C ARG A 45 2.69 4.79 5.15
N TYR A 46 1.63 5.27 4.50
CA TYR A 46 1.34 4.91 3.12
C TYR A 46 0.54 6.00 2.41
N VAL A 47 0.54 5.95 1.08
CA VAL A 47 -0.31 6.78 0.21
C VAL A 47 -0.77 5.98 -0.99
N TYR A 48 -2.03 6.18 -1.38
CA TYR A 48 -2.59 5.61 -2.60
C TYR A 48 -2.19 6.45 -3.82
N VAL A 49 -1.72 5.79 -4.87
CA VAL A 49 -1.34 6.43 -6.14
C VAL A 49 -2.05 5.75 -7.32
N ASN A 50 -2.60 6.53 -8.25
CA ASN A 50 -3.42 5.97 -9.34
C ASN A 50 -2.65 5.89 -10.66
N ASN A 51 -1.63 6.72 -10.82
CA ASN A 51 -0.83 6.80 -12.03
C ASN A 51 0.60 7.28 -11.69
N GLN A 52 1.48 7.21 -12.69
CA GLN A 52 2.89 7.61 -12.56
C GLN A 52 3.06 9.10 -12.20
N LYS A 53 2.23 9.99 -12.76
CA LYS A 53 2.30 11.44 -12.49
C LYS A 53 2.04 11.76 -11.02
N ASP A 54 1.13 11.03 -10.37
CA ASP A 54 0.90 11.18 -8.93
C ASP A 54 2.18 10.88 -8.13
N VAL A 55 2.91 9.81 -8.49
CA VAL A 55 4.18 9.46 -7.83
C VAL A 55 5.24 10.53 -8.06
N GLU A 56 5.38 11.02 -9.29
CA GLU A 56 6.36 12.06 -9.63
C GLU A 56 6.06 13.40 -8.94
N GLN A 57 4.79 13.75 -8.74
CA GLN A 57 4.41 14.93 -7.96
C GLN A 57 4.75 14.80 -6.48
N LEU A 58 4.58 13.60 -5.91
CA LEU A 58 4.79 13.35 -4.49
C LEU A 58 6.26 13.16 -4.12
N PHE A 59 7.05 12.51 -4.98
CA PHE A 59 8.45 12.14 -4.68
C PHE A 59 9.48 12.83 -5.58
N GLY A 60 9.04 13.42 -6.70
CA GLY A 60 9.91 14.01 -7.72
C GLY A 60 10.19 13.04 -8.88
N THR A 61 10.30 13.58 -10.10
CA THR A 61 10.47 12.77 -11.33
C THR A 61 11.75 11.94 -11.36
N ASN A 62 12.82 12.40 -10.72
CA ASN A 62 14.11 11.69 -10.69
C ASN A 62 14.29 10.78 -9.46
N SER A 63 13.27 10.68 -8.61
CA SER A 63 13.31 9.88 -7.38
C SER A 63 13.39 8.37 -7.67
N GLU A 64 14.02 7.61 -6.77
CA GLU A 64 14.06 6.15 -6.90
C GLU A 64 12.64 5.54 -6.80
N THR A 65 11.75 6.18 -6.03
CA THR A 65 10.34 5.81 -5.95
C THR A 65 9.64 5.92 -7.30
N ALA A 66 9.86 7.01 -8.03
CA ALA A 66 9.28 7.20 -9.37
C ALA A 66 9.81 6.17 -10.37
N LYS A 67 11.12 5.87 -10.34
CA LYS A 67 11.74 4.84 -11.18
C LYS A 67 11.18 3.45 -10.88
N ALA A 68 11.00 3.09 -9.61
CA ALA A 68 10.48 1.79 -9.22
C ALA A 68 8.97 1.61 -9.50
N ALA A 69 8.21 2.71 -9.51
CA ALA A 69 6.78 2.70 -9.83
C ALA A 69 6.49 2.67 -11.35
N GLN A 70 7.41 3.17 -12.17
CA GLN A 70 7.22 3.28 -13.63
C GLN A 70 6.89 1.93 -14.30
N PRO A 71 7.63 0.82 -14.06
CA PRO A 71 7.32 -0.46 -14.68
C PRO A 71 5.95 -1.01 -14.25
N PHE A 72 5.50 -0.71 -13.03
CA PHE A 72 4.16 -1.07 -12.57
C PHE A 72 3.08 -0.35 -13.38
N PHE A 73 3.21 0.97 -13.56
CA PHE A 73 2.19 1.76 -14.25
C PHE A 73 2.21 1.58 -15.77
N ALA A 74 3.34 1.17 -16.35
CA ALA A 74 3.47 0.87 -17.78
C ALA A 74 2.80 -0.44 -18.21
N GLN A 75 2.50 -1.35 -17.28
CA GLN A 75 1.85 -2.63 -17.57
C GLN A 75 0.40 -2.47 -18.01
N SER A 76 -0.02 -3.31 -18.97
CA SER A 76 -1.40 -3.38 -19.45
C SER A 76 -1.78 -4.80 -19.92
N PRO A 77 -2.80 -5.45 -19.32
CA PRO A 77 -3.36 -5.17 -17.99
C PRO A 77 -2.33 -5.22 -16.86
N ARG A 78 -2.68 -4.56 -15.74
CA ARG A 78 -1.89 -4.45 -14.50
C ARG A 78 -2.76 -4.65 -13.26
N ALA A 79 -2.13 -4.85 -12.11
CA ALA A 79 -2.79 -4.84 -10.81
C ALA A 79 -3.56 -3.53 -10.59
N LYS A 80 -4.68 -3.63 -9.88
CA LYS A 80 -5.68 -2.56 -9.74
C LYS A 80 -5.13 -1.30 -9.05
N GLN A 81 -4.27 -1.48 -8.05
CA GLN A 81 -3.81 -0.38 -7.19
C GLN A 81 -2.34 -0.55 -6.83
N LEU A 82 -1.60 0.55 -6.86
CA LEU A 82 -0.30 0.68 -6.20
C LEU A 82 -0.45 1.56 -4.95
N ILE A 83 0.20 1.13 -3.88
CA ILE A 83 0.35 1.89 -2.64
C ILE A 83 1.84 2.17 -2.47
N ILE A 84 2.21 3.42 -2.23
CA ILE A 84 3.57 3.76 -1.81
C ILE A 84 3.61 3.70 -0.29
N ALA A 85 4.49 2.88 0.25
CA ALA A 85 4.62 2.63 1.68
C ALA A 85 5.97 3.14 2.18
N ARG A 86 6.00 3.68 3.39
CA ARG A 86 7.21 4.21 4.01
C ARG A 86 8.08 3.09 4.55
N TRP A 87 9.36 3.12 4.22
CA TRP A 87 10.41 2.39 4.91
C TRP A 87 11.44 3.38 5.44
N GLN A 88 11.42 3.68 6.75
CA GLN A 88 12.37 4.65 7.30
C GLN A 88 13.78 4.06 7.41
N LYS A 89 14.55 4.07 6.32
CA LYS A 89 15.88 3.41 6.30
C LYS A 89 16.93 4.11 7.17
N ASN A 90 16.86 5.44 7.28
CA ASN A 90 17.78 6.25 8.07
C ASN A 90 17.00 7.06 9.11
N SER A 91 17.58 7.32 10.28
CA SER A 91 16.95 8.22 11.25
C SER A 91 16.87 9.63 10.67
N VAL A 92 15.71 10.28 10.80
CA VAL A 92 15.49 11.65 10.35
C VAL A 92 14.90 12.46 11.50
N THR A 93 15.47 13.62 11.74
CA THR A 93 14.96 14.58 12.70
C THR A 93 14.22 15.66 11.93
N ILE A 94 12.90 15.74 12.11
CA ILE A 94 12.09 16.84 11.60
C ILE A 94 12.32 18.02 12.55
N PRO A 95 12.82 19.17 12.05
CA PRO A 95 13.06 20.32 12.90
C PRO A 95 11.76 20.80 13.52
N SER A 96 11.88 21.36 14.72
CA SER A 96 10.80 22.13 15.32
C SER A 96 10.39 23.28 14.41
N THR A 97 9.12 23.63 14.44
CA THR A 97 8.58 24.82 13.79
C THR A 97 8.03 25.75 14.85
N SER A 98 8.13 27.05 14.62
CA SER A 98 7.61 28.06 15.54
C SER A 98 6.14 28.37 15.26
N ASN A 99 5.44 28.87 16.28
CA ASN A 99 4.14 29.51 16.07
C ASN A 99 4.32 30.73 15.14
N ALA A 100 3.41 30.90 14.19
CA ALA A 100 3.46 32.04 13.27
C ALA A 100 2.07 32.54 12.91
N LEU A 101 1.96 33.83 12.61
CA LEU A 101 0.82 34.44 11.95
C LEU A 101 1.25 34.85 10.54
N ARG A 102 0.69 34.17 9.54
CA ARG A 102 1.00 34.42 8.13
C ARG A 102 -0.12 35.21 7.51
N GLY A 103 0.17 36.43 7.06
CA GLY A 103 -0.81 37.27 6.38
C GLY A 103 -1.22 36.73 5.01
N ALA A 104 -2.36 37.21 4.49
CA ALA A 104 -2.73 36.98 3.09
C ALA A 104 -1.80 37.75 2.14
N THR A 105 -1.86 37.40 0.84
CA THR A 105 -1.22 38.19 -0.21
C THR A 105 -1.73 39.64 -0.18
N LEU A 106 -0.80 40.58 -0.18
CA LEU A 106 -1.10 42.01 -0.17
C LEU A 106 -1.80 42.44 -1.47
N SER A 107 -2.85 43.23 -1.32
CA SER A 107 -3.59 43.87 -2.42
C SER A 107 -3.10 45.29 -2.73
N ASP A 108 -2.47 45.91 -1.74
CA ASP A 108 -2.17 47.34 -1.72
C ASP A 108 -0.69 47.58 -2.00
N ASP A 109 -0.39 48.70 -2.66
CA ASP A 109 0.97 49.06 -3.05
C ASP A 109 1.73 49.81 -1.94
N LEU A 110 3.04 49.98 -2.13
CA LEU A 110 3.90 50.63 -1.15
C LEU A 110 3.48 52.08 -0.85
N GLU A 111 2.89 52.79 -1.82
CA GLU A 111 2.39 54.16 -1.63
C GLU A 111 1.21 54.22 -0.66
N THR A 112 0.31 53.22 -0.73
CA THR A 112 -0.77 53.07 0.26
C THR A 112 -0.22 52.86 1.67
N PHE A 113 0.85 52.07 1.81
CA PHE A 113 1.54 51.91 3.09
C PHE A 113 2.21 53.21 3.55
N ARG A 114 2.85 53.97 2.65
CA ARG A 114 3.50 55.26 2.99
C ARG A 114 2.53 56.33 3.48
N ALA A 115 1.24 56.23 3.16
CA ALA A 115 0.22 57.12 3.71
C ALA A 115 0.06 56.99 5.24
N VAL A 116 0.46 55.84 5.80
CA VAL A 116 0.39 55.57 7.25
C VAL A 116 1.52 56.32 7.97
N VAL A 117 1.16 57.43 8.63
CA VAL A 117 2.08 58.26 9.44
C VAL A 117 1.98 57.98 10.94
N ASN A 118 0.89 57.36 11.40
CA ASN A 118 0.67 56.94 12.79
C ASN A 118 -0.25 55.71 12.83
N GLY A 119 0.27 54.56 12.41
CA GLY A 119 -0.41 53.28 12.37
C GLY A 119 -0.35 52.54 13.71
N ARG A 120 -1.38 51.72 13.96
CA ARG A 120 -1.48 50.82 15.11
C ARG A 120 -2.13 49.50 14.75
N PHE A 121 -1.77 48.45 15.49
CA PHE A 121 -2.53 47.21 15.55
C PHE A 121 -2.25 46.55 16.90
N SER A 122 -3.12 45.65 17.34
CA SER A 122 -2.85 44.84 18.52
C SER A 122 -2.86 43.38 18.14
N VAL A 123 -1.97 42.60 18.73
CA VAL A 123 -1.85 41.16 18.50
C VAL A 123 -1.75 40.45 19.84
N THR A 124 -2.45 39.35 20.01
CA THR A 124 -2.29 38.53 21.21
C THR A 124 -1.16 37.55 20.99
N VAL A 125 -0.19 37.52 21.91
CA VAL A 125 0.87 36.51 21.95
C VAL A 125 0.76 35.77 23.27
N GLY A 126 0.52 34.47 23.20
CA GLY A 126 0.14 33.64 24.34
C GLY A 126 -1.17 34.12 24.96
N SER A 127 -1.11 34.63 26.19
CA SER A 127 -2.28 35.17 26.89
C SER A 127 -2.31 36.70 26.97
N GLU A 128 -1.28 37.38 26.44
CA GLU A 128 -1.14 38.83 26.57
C GLU A 128 -1.42 39.56 25.26
N ILE A 129 -2.24 40.61 25.33
CA ILE A 129 -2.49 41.52 24.21
C ILE A 129 -1.33 42.53 24.13
N LYS A 130 -0.63 42.54 22.99
CA LYS A 130 0.48 43.46 22.71
C LYS A 130 -0.03 44.57 21.78
N LYS A 131 -0.04 45.81 22.29
CA LYS A 131 -0.53 46.99 21.57
C LYS A 131 0.62 47.67 20.83
N VAL A 132 0.70 47.46 19.53
CA VAL A 132 1.69 48.09 18.65
C VAL A 132 1.13 49.41 18.13
N GLY A 133 1.83 50.50 18.37
CA GLY A 133 1.42 51.85 17.93
C GLY A 133 2.60 52.72 17.52
N GLY A 134 2.30 53.88 16.94
CA GLY A 134 3.33 54.82 16.48
C GLY A 134 4.12 54.33 15.27
N LEU A 135 3.52 53.49 14.42
CA LEU A 135 4.14 53.03 13.17
C LEU A 135 4.06 54.14 12.12
N ASN A 136 5.19 54.48 11.50
CA ASN A 136 5.25 55.52 10.47
C ASN A 136 6.03 55.03 9.26
N PHE A 137 5.31 54.76 8.18
CA PHE A 137 5.85 54.16 6.96
C PHE A 137 6.22 55.19 5.89
N SER A 138 5.95 56.49 6.11
CA SER A 138 6.03 57.55 5.08
C SER A 138 7.37 57.72 4.37
N ARG A 139 8.46 57.21 4.96
CA ARG A 139 9.83 57.31 4.44
C ARG A 139 10.50 55.95 4.19
N LEU A 140 9.75 54.86 4.25
CA LEU A 140 10.31 53.52 4.09
C LEU A 140 10.49 53.14 2.62
N ALA A 141 11.61 52.49 2.32
CA ALA A 141 12.05 52.21 0.95
C ALA A 141 11.30 51.05 0.30
N ASP A 142 10.93 50.03 1.08
CA ASP A 142 10.27 48.82 0.63
C ASP A 142 9.48 48.12 1.77
N PHE A 143 8.85 46.98 1.47
CA PHE A 143 8.11 46.19 2.45
C PHE A 143 9.00 45.52 3.50
N ASN A 144 10.28 45.27 3.22
CA ASN A 144 11.21 44.75 4.23
C ASN A 144 11.47 45.81 5.31
N ALA A 145 11.64 47.08 4.93
CA ALA A 145 11.79 48.17 5.86
C ALA A 145 10.53 48.38 6.73
N ILE A 146 9.33 48.09 6.20
CA ILE A 146 8.08 48.06 6.98
C ILE A 146 8.12 46.94 8.01
N ALA A 147 8.51 45.72 7.61
CA ALA A 147 8.66 44.59 8.52
C ALA A 147 9.69 44.90 9.64
N GLU A 148 10.82 45.52 9.30
CA GLU A 148 11.84 45.95 10.27
C GLU A 148 11.30 46.99 11.28
N GLN A 149 10.49 47.95 10.85
CA GLN A 149 9.90 48.92 11.78
C GLN A 149 8.88 48.26 12.72
N ILE A 150 8.08 47.31 12.21
CA ILE A 150 7.16 46.51 13.05
C ILE A 150 7.96 45.65 14.03
N GLN A 151 9.06 45.02 13.58
CA GLN A 151 9.98 44.27 14.42
C GLN A 151 10.52 45.13 15.58
N GLN A 152 10.95 46.37 15.28
CA GLN A 152 11.45 47.29 16.30
C GLN A 152 10.39 47.56 17.38
N LYS A 153 9.14 47.85 16.99
CA LYS A 153 8.04 48.08 17.95
C LYS A 153 7.68 46.86 18.78
N LEU A 154 7.69 45.66 18.18
CA LEU A 154 7.44 44.42 18.93
C LEU A 154 8.59 44.09 19.89
N THR A 155 9.83 44.41 19.50
CA THR A 155 11.01 44.28 20.36
C THR A 155 10.96 45.26 21.55
N GLU A 156 10.52 46.51 21.34
CA GLU A 156 10.28 47.50 22.40
C GLU A 156 9.24 47.00 23.44
N LEU A 157 8.26 46.20 22.99
CA LEU A 157 7.24 45.58 23.84
C LEU A 157 7.69 44.25 24.48
N SER A 158 8.98 43.89 24.35
CA SER A 158 9.56 42.63 24.84
C SER A 158 8.86 41.39 24.30
N VAL A 159 8.39 41.45 23.04
CA VAL A 159 7.77 40.32 22.36
C VAL A 159 8.84 39.57 21.56
N ASN A 160 9.05 38.30 21.89
CA ASN A 160 10.04 37.42 21.26
C ASN A 160 9.52 36.85 19.93
N VAL A 161 9.41 37.72 18.93
CA VAL A 161 8.95 37.38 17.57
C VAL A 161 9.91 37.96 16.52
N SER A 162 9.91 37.34 15.34
CA SER A 162 10.56 37.76 14.11
C SER A 162 9.50 38.17 13.09
N VAL A 163 9.58 39.39 12.58
CA VAL A 163 8.69 39.91 11.54
C VAL A 163 9.45 39.98 10.23
N THR A 164 8.92 39.31 9.22
CA THR A 164 9.52 39.23 7.88
C THR A 164 8.49 39.53 6.81
N TYR A 165 8.99 39.95 5.65
CA TYR A 165 8.20 40.09 4.43
C TYR A 165 8.61 38.98 3.45
N ASP A 166 7.66 38.11 3.13
CA ASP A 166 7.82 37.02 2.16
C ASP A 166 7.53 37.56 0.76
N SER A 167 8.59 37.82 0.00
CA SER A 167 8.49 38.37 -1.37
C SER A 167 7.91 37.37 -2.38
N VAL A 168 7.93 36.07 -2.08
CA VAL A 168 7.34 35.02 -2.93
C VAL A 168 5.84 34.96 -2.72
N GLY A 169 5.40 35.01 -1.45
CA GLY A 169 3.98 35.06 -1.07
C GLY A 169 3.35 36.45 -1.15
N ASN A 170 4.17 37.51 -1.31
CA ASN A 170 3.80 38.92 -1.22
C ASN A 170 2.98 39.19 0.06
N ARG A 171 3.53 38.85 1.23
CA ARG A 171 2.82 38.88 2.53
C ARG A 171 3.76 39.14 3.71
N PHE A 172 3.20 39.62 4.83
CA PHE A 172 3.92 39.72 6.11
C PHE A 172 3.75 38.45 6.95
N ILE A 173 4.81 38.06 7.65
CA ILE A 173 4.83 36.91 8.56
C ILE A 173 5.38 37.37 9.90
N ILE A 174 4.65 37.11 10.97
CA ILE A 174 5.11 37.26 12.36
C ILE A 174 5.33 35.86 12.91
N GLU A 175 6.55 35.52 13.29
CA GLU A 175 6.93 34.19 13.76
C GLU A 175 7.56 34.26 15.16
N SER A 176 7.21 33.35 16.06
CA SER A 176 7.84 33.23 17.38
C SER A 176 9.33 32.86 17.23
N THR A 177 10.20 33.50 18.00
CA THR A 177 11.63 33.10 18.03
C THR A 177 11.86 31.83 18.82
N ALA A 178 10.91 31.43 19.67
CA ALA A 178 10.91 30.12 20.31
C ALA A 178 10.21 29.09 19.41
N ASP A 179 10.87 27.97 19.24
CA ASP A 179 10.43 26.83 18.45
C ASP A 179 9.60 25.84 19.28
N GLY A 180 8.80 25.02 18.62
CA GLY A 180 8.01 23.98 19.28
C GLY A 180 6.55 24.39 19.57
N GLU A 181 5.81 23.41 20.08
CA GLU A 181 4.40 23.57 20.42
C GLU A 181 4.29 24.17 21.83
N SER A 182 4.22 25.51 21.90
CA SER A 182 4.01 26.24 23.15
C SER A 182 2.82 27.16 23.06
N LYS A 183 1.90 27.07 24.03
CA LYS A 183 0.77 27.98 24.15
C LYS A 183 1.20 29.40 24.54
N ASP A 184 2.36 29.56 25.16
CA ASP A 184 2.84 30.86 25.62
C ASP A 184 3.34 31.75 24.46
N THR A 185 3.63 31.14 23.31
CA THR A 185 4.13 31.85 22.12
C THR A 185 3.15 31.81 20.95
N GLU A 186 1.93 31.35 21.17
CA GLU A 186 0.87 31.29 20.15
C GLU A 186 0.49 32.71 19.72
N ILE A 187 0.45 32.97 18.41
CA ILE A 187 0.17 34.30 17.86
C ILE A 187 -1.23 34.27 17.25
N PHE A 188 -2.12 35.11 17.77
CA PHE A 188 -3.50 35.23 17.29
C PHE A 188 -3.64 36.36 16.26
N TYR A 189 -4.81 36.46 15.64
CA TYR A 189 -5.11 37.51 14.66
C TYR A 189 -4.92 38.93 15.23
N ALA A 190 -4.61 39.86 14.34
CA ALA A 190 -4.57 41.27 14.66
C ALA A 190 -5.99 41.77 14.98
N ILE A 191 -6.12 42.54 16.06
CA ILE A 191 -7.38 43.11 16.55
C ILE A 191 -7.30 44.63 16.69
N ASN A 192 -8.44 45.28 16.52
CA ASN A 192 -8.58 46.73 16.64
C ASN A 192 -8.94 47.14 18.08
N GLU A 193 -7.95 47.11 18.97
CA GLU A 193 -8.09 47.60 20.34
C GLU A 193 -8.07 49.13 20.41
N PRO A 194 -8.80 49.78 21.33
CA PRO A 194 -8.77 51.23 21.50
C PRO A 194 -7.34 51.78 21.73
N GLY A 195 -6.99 52.84 21.00
CA GLY A 195 -5.68 53.50 21.07
C GLY A 195 -5.55 54.66 20.07
N GLU A 196 -4.45 55.41 20.19
CA GLU A 196 -4.14 56.52 19.28
C GLU A 196 -3.54 56.04 17.96
N GLY A 197 -4.00 56.60 16.84
CA GLY A 197 -3.53 56.25 15.49
C GLY A 197 -4.55 55.46 14.65
N GLU A 198 -4.22 55.29 13.38
CA GLU A 198 -5.00 54.56 12.39
C GLU A 198 -4.77 53.05 12.52
N TYR A 199 -5.83 52.26 12.51
CA TYR A 199 -5.69 50.80 12.59
C TYR A 199 -5.25 50.21 11.25
N ILE A 200 -4.19 49.41 11.25
CA ILE A 200 -3.56 48.86 10.03
C ILE A 200 -3.59 47.32 9.94
N GLY A 201 -4.30 46.62 10.83
CA GLY A 201 -4.35 45.15 10.82
C GLY A 201 -4.82 44.57 9.49
N GLY A 202 -5.87 45.14 8.91
CA GLY A 202 -6.38 44.75 7.59
C GLY A 202 -5.51 45.18 6.41
N LEU A 203 -4.69 46.22 6.57
CA LEU A 203 -3.69 46.62 5.57
C LEU A 203 -2.52 45.62 5.55
N LEU A 204 -2.09 45.16 6.72
CA LEU A 204 -1.07 44.10 6.87
C LEU A 204 -1.59 42.70 6.53
N LYS A 205 -2.91 42.55 6.29
CA LYS A 205 -3.62 41.27 6.08
C LYS A 205 -3.48 40.28 7.24
N LEU A 206 -3.46 40.79 8.47
CA LEU A 206 -3.25 40.00 9.70
C LEU A 206 -4.53 39.70 10.50
N GLU A 207 -5.71 40.08 9.99
CA GLU A 207 -7.00 39.91 10.65
C GLU A 207 -7.58 38.49 10.51
N ASP A 208 -8.58 38.19 11.34
CA ASP A 208 -9.39 36.97 11.21
C ASP A 208 -10.12 36.95 9.86
N GLY A 209 -10.07 35.81 9.18
CA GLY A 209 -10.54 35.64 7.81
C GLY A 209 -9.57 36.13 6.72
N GLN A 210 -8.42 36.70 7.08
CA GLN A 210 -7.34 37.05 6.14
C GLN A 210 -6.07 36.24 6.40
N ALA A 211 -5.60 36.22 7.64
CA ALA A 211 -4.37 35.52 8.01
C ALA A 211 -4.60 34.05 8.37
N GLU A 212 -3.50 33.29 8.40
CA GLU A 212 -3.44 31.92 8.88
C GLU A 212 -2.58 31.87 10.15
N CYS A 213 -3.17 31.44 11.26
CA CYS A 213 -2.41 31.07 12.47
C CYS A 213 -1.79 29.68 12.27
N VAL A 214 -0.48 29.61 12.40
CA VAL A 214 0.32 28.38 12.33
C VAL A 214 0.74 28.02 13.74
N ILE A 215 0.36 26.82 14.18
CA ILE A 215 0.82 26.26 15.46
C ILE A 215 2.16 25.56 15.21
N GLY A 216 3.18 25.98 15.95
CA GLY A 216 4.50 25.39 15.97
C GLY A 216 4.44 23.94 16.41
N LYS A 217 5.32 23.11 15.85
CA LYS A 217 5.44 21.69 16.19
C LYS A 217 6.77 21.43 16.86
N ASN A 218 6.76 20.61 17.90
CA ASN A 218 7.98 20.12 18.52
C ASN A 218 8.83 19.33 17.51
N GLN A 219 10.14 19.30 17.76
CA GLN A 219 11.06 18.46 17.02
C GLN A 219 10.62 17.00 17.15
N VAL A 220 10.56 16.28 16.03
CA VAL A 220 10.22 14.85 16.02
C VAL A 220 11.39 14.07 15.44
N SER A 221 11.97 13.19 16.25
CA SER A 221 12.99 12.25 15.81
C SER A 221 12.32 10.96 15.38
N ILE A 222 12.43 10.63 14.09
CA ILE A 222 11.97 9.37 13.53
C ILE A 222 13.18 8.45 13.44
N ILE A 223 13.15 7.36 14.20
CA ILE A 223 14.22 6.37 14.22
C ILE A 223 14.24 5.56 12.93
N ALA A 224 15.42 5.06 12.54
CA ALA A 224 15.53 4.07 11.48
C ALA A 224 14.78 2.78 11.84
N GLU A 225 14.07 2.23 10.88
CA GLU A 225 13.33 0.97 10.98
C GLU A 225 14.03 -0.11 10.16
N LYS A 226 14.07 -1.32 10.71
CA LYS A 226 14.41 -2.50 9.91
C LYS A 226 13.34 -2.76 8.85
N LEU A 227 13.69 -3.55 7.85
CA LEU A 227 12.78 -3.85 6.74
C LEU A 227 11.52 -4.57 7.22
N GLU A 228 11.68 -5.55 8.10
CA GLU A 228 10.58 -6.31 8.71
C GLU A 228 9.69 -5.43 9.61
N GLU A 229 10.27 -4.44 10.29
CA GLU A 229 9.54 -3.48 11.11
C GLU A 229 8.69 -2.55 10.24
N ALA A 230 9.24 -2.07 9.12
CA ALA A 230 8.49 -1.26 8.16
C ALA A 230 7.31 -2.04 7.56
N LEU A 231 7.53 -3.31 7.16
CA LEU A 231 6.47 -4.18 6.66
C LEU A 231 5.36 -4.38 7.71
N PHE A 232 5.73 -4.66 8.96
CA PHE A 232 4.80 -4.81 10.06
C PHE A 232 4.00 -3.52 10.34
N ASN A 233 4.69 -2.39 10.50
CA ASN A 233 4.07 -1.11 10.82
C ASN A 233 3.10 -0.63 9.73
N VAL A 234 3.39 -0.91 8.46
CA VAL A 234 2.45 -0.61 7.37
C VAL A 234 1.27 -1.58 7.40
N ALA A 235 1.48 -2.87 7.66
CA ALA A 235 0.41 -3.85 7.75
C ALA A 235 -0.57 -3.57 8.90
N GLU A 236 -0.13 -2.97 10.01
CA GLU A 236 -1.01 -2.57 11.13
C GLU A 236 -2.03 -1.50 10.71
N VAL A 237 -1.68 -0.61 9.78
CA VAL A 237 -2.58 0.45 9.30
C VAL A 237 -3.27 0.12 7.98
N GLU A 238 -2.64 -0.66 7.12
CA GLU A 238 -3.15 -1.08 5.82
C GLU A 238 -2.56 -2.45 5.44
N ASN A 239 -3.38 -3.51 5.54
CA ASN A 239 -2.97 -4.89 5.24
C ASN A 239 -3.59 -5.45 3.94
N GLY A 240 -4.32 -4.63 3.18
CA GLY A 240 -5.08 -5.03 2.01
C GLY A 240 -4.23 -5.43 0.80
N TRP A 241 -2.96 -5.05 0.77
CA TRP A 241 -2.00 -5.43 -0.27
C TRP A 241 -1.67 -6.93 -0.24
N TYR A 242 -1.43 -7.51 -1.41
CA TYR A 242 -1.00 -8.91 -1.54
C TYR A 242 0.43 -8.98 -2.06
N GLY A 243 0.76 -8.22 -3.10
CA GLY A 243 2.12 -8.10 -3.61
C GLY A 243 2.90 -6.98 -2.93
N PHE A 244 4.21 -7.10 -2.80
CA PHE A 244 5.07 -5.99 -2.41
C PHE A 244 6.48 -6.08 -2.98
N THR A 245 7.12 -4.91 -3.12
CA THR A 245 8.54 -4.77 -3.51
C THR A 245 9.10 -3.46 -2.93
N PHE A 246 10.38 -3.18 -3.18
CA PHE A 246 11.10 -2.04 -2.60
C PHE A 246 11.66 -1.12 -3.68
N ALA A 247 11.49 0.19 -3.50
CA ALA A 247 12.14 1.24 -4.30
C ALA A 247 13.59 1.47 -3.84
N ALA A 248 14.33 0.38 -3.63
CA ALA A 248 15.72 0.40 -3.20
C ALA A 248 16.37 -0.96 -3.44
N GLN A 249 17.69 -0.97 -3.59
CA GLN A 249 18.45 -2.21 -3.61
C GLN A 249 18.61 -2.77 -2.20
N LEU A 250 18.23 -4.03 -2.06
CA LEU A 250 18.24 -4.74 -0.79
C LEU A 250 19.55 -5.49 -0.59
N THR A 251 20.02 -5.55 0.66
CA THR A 251 21.09 -6.47 1.04
C THR A 251 20.57 -7.91 1.09
N ASP A 252 21.46 -8.90 1.04
CA ASP A 252 21.07 -10.32 1.11
C ASP A 252 20.25 -10.63 2.38
N ALA A 253 20.61 -10.04 3.52
CA ALA A 253 19.85 -10.17 4.76
C ALA A 253 18.44 -9.55 4.67
N GLN A 254 18.30 -8.42 3.97
CA GLN A 254 17.02 -7.75 3.74
C GLN A 254 16.13 -8.55 2.78
N VAL A 255 16.70 -9.16 1.74
CA VAL A 255 15.98 -10.09 0.85
C VAL A 255 15.46 -11.30 1.62
N GLU A 256 16.28 -11.88 2.49
CA GLU A 256 15.86 -13.01 3.34
C GLU A 256 14.74 -12.62 4.31
N ALA A 257 14.83 -11.44 4.95
CA ALA A 257 13.80 -10.93 5.84
C ALA A 257 12.46 -10.68 5.09
N ALA A 258 12.52 -10.06 3.91
CA ALA A 258 11.35 -9.82 3.08
C ALA A 258 10.67 -11.14 2.65
N ALA A 259 11.45 -12.12 2.18
CA ALA A 259 10.96 -13.42 1.76
C ALA A 259 10.31 -14.21 2.91
N LYS A 260 10.92 -14.19 4.10
CA LYS A 260 10.32 -14.82 5.30
C LYS A 260 8.99 -14.15 5.68
N TYR A 261 8.96 -12.81 5.67
CA TYR A 261 7.72 -12.08 5.93
C TYR A 261 6.63 -12.45 4.92
N ALA A 262 6.98 -12.54 3.64
CA ALA A 262 6.06 -12.90 2.56
C ALA A 262 5.42 -14.28 2.78
N GLN A 263 6.25 -15.27 3.10
CA GLN A 263 5.81 -16.63 3.39
C GLN A 263 4.91 -16.70 4.62
N THR A 264 5.27 -16.01 5.71
CA THR A 264 4.50 -16.07 6.97
C THR A 264 3.13 -15.40 6.85
N ASN A 265 3.01 -14.36 6.03
CA ASN A 265 1.79 -13.53 5.95
C ASN A 265 0.97 -13.76 4.68
N THR A 266 1.30 -14.78 3.88
CA THR A 266 0.64 -15.09 2.59
C THR A 266 0.59 -13.84 1.70
N LYS A 267 1.77 -13.30 1.39
CA LYS A 267 2.02 -12.14 0.52
C LYS A 267 3.02 -12.53 -0.56
N MET A 268 2.97 -11.90 -1.71
CA MET A 268 3.92 -12.15 -2.80
C MET A 268 5.03 -11.10 -2.80
N PHE A 269 6.27 -11.50 -2.53
CA PHE A 269 7.43 -10.61 -2.58
C PHE A 269 8.07 -10.60 -3.97
N GLY A 270 8.19 -9.42 -4.58
CA GLY A 270 8.94 -9.22 -5.82
C GLY A 270 10.40 -8.84 -5.54
N ALA A 271 11.33 -9.75 -5.79
CA ALA A 271 12.76 -9.55 -5.59
C ALA A 271 13.46 -9.19 -6.91
N ASN A 272 14.23 -8.10 -6.91
CA ASN A 272 15.10 -7.75 -8.04
C ASN A 272 16.48 -8.40 -7.82
N VAL A 273 16.92 -9.22 -8.76
CA VAL A 273 18.23 -9.87 -8.79
C VAL A 273 19.08 -9.16 -9.83
N ILE A 274 20.19 -8.57 -9.42
CA ILE A 274 21.01 -7.76 -10.35
C ILE A 274 22.37 -8.40 -10.60
N ARG A 275 22.91 -9.10 -9.60
CA ARG A 275 24.28 -9.62 -9.66
C ARG A 275 24.27 -11.06 -10.16
N GLU A 276 25.09 -11.36 -11.16
CA GLU A 276 25.26 -12.73 -11.66
C GLU A 276 25.68 -13.72 -10.56
N SER A 277 26.45 -13.25 -9.57
CA SER A 277 26.84 -14.06 -8.40
C SER A 277 25.64 -14.56 -7.58
N GLN A 278 24.49 -13.89 -7.65
CA GLN A 278 23.24 -14.29 -7.01
C GLN A 278 22.49 -15.40 -7.79
N LEU A 279 23.00 -15.83 -8.95
CA LEU A 279 22.51 -17.02 -9.67
C LEU A 279 23.29 -18.29 -9.29
N GLU A 280 24.42 -18.17 -8.58
CA GLU A 280 25.28 -19.32 -8.30
C GLU A 280 24.63 -20.32 -7.33
N TRP A 281 24.80 -21.61 -7.62
CA TRP A 281 24.32 -22.69 -6.75
C TRP A 281 25.28 -22.89 -5.57
N SER A 282 25.27 -21.95 -4.63
CA SER A 282 26.12 -21.94 -3.43
C SER A 282 25.27 -21.77 -2.18
N SER A 283 25.63 -22.43 -1.08
CA SER A 283 24.95 -22.30 0.22
C SER A 283 25.01 -20.88 0.78
N ASP A 284 25.98 -20.06 0.36
CA ASP A 284 26.11 -18.67 0.80
C ASP A 284 25.20 -17.72 0.02
N ASN A 285 24.75 -18.11 -1.17
CA ASN A 285 23.85 -17.33 -1.99
C ASN A 285 22.47 -17.24 -1.33
N VAL A 286 21.97 -16.00 -1.16
CA VAL A 286 20.66 -15.72 -0.58
C VAL A 286 19.53 -16.49 -1.27
N TYR A 287 19.45 -16.51 -2.59
CA TYR A 287 18.34 -17.17 -3.30
C TYR A 287 18.40 -18.69 -3.18
N LYS A 288 19.61 -19.25 -3.00
CA LYS A 288 19.77 -20.67 -2.68
C LYS A 288 19.29 -20.98 -1.26
N LYS A 289 19.54 -20.10 -0.29
CA LYS A 289 18.97 -20.22 1.07
C LYS A 289 17.45 -20.13 1.05
N LEU A 290 16.88 -19.22 0.26
CA LEU A 290 15.42 -19.12 0.11
C LEU A 290 14.83 -20.39 -0.52
N TYR A 291 15.52 -20.97 -1.51
CA TYR A 291 15.17 -22.25 -2.11
C TYR A 291 15.17 -23.38 -1.07
N ASP A 292 16.24 -23.51 -0.28
CA ASP A 292 16.35 -24.58 0.74
C ASP A 292 15.32 -24.44 1.86
N ALA A 293 14.93 -23.21 2.18
CA ALA A 293 13.87 -22.91 3.14
C ALA A 293 12.45 -23.06 2.56
N GLY A 294 12.30 -23.30 1.26
CA GLY A 294 11.00 -23.46 0.61
C GLY A 294 10.16 -22.18 0.57
N LEU A 295 10.79 -21.01 0.45
CA LEU A 295 10.10 -19.71 0.46
C LEU A 295 9.48 -19.38 -0.91
N ASP A 296 8.41 -20.10 -1.25
CA ASP A 296 7.70 -20.06 -2.52
C ASP A 296 6.82 -18.82 -2.74
N HIS A 297 6.72 -17.93 -1.75
CA HIS A 297 6.08 -16.62 -1.87
C HIS A 297 7.03 -15.51 -2.38
N THR A 298 8.08 -15.90 -3.11
CA THR A 298 9.11 -15.00 -3.64
C THR A 298 9.20 -15.09 -5.16
N LEU A 299 8.77 -14.04 -5.85
CA LEU A 299 8.92 -13.86 -7.29
C LEU A 299 10.22 -13.08 -7.56
N ALA A 300 11.27 -13.79 -7.99
CA ALA A 300 12.55 -13.18 -8.31
C ALA A 300 12.70 -12.92 -9.82
N MET A 301 13.18 -11.73 -10.18
CA MET A 301 13.49 -11.32 -11.55
C MET A 301 14.96 -10.93 -11.66
N PHE A 302 15.71 -11.60 -12.53
CA PHE A 302 17.09 -11.25 -12.87
C PHE A 302 17.16 -10.33 -14.08
N ASP A 303 17.88 -9.22 -13.91
CA ASP A 303 18.15 -8.21 -14.93
C ASP A 303 19.47 -7.49 -14.58
N LYS A 304 20.36 -7.33 -15.55
CA LYS A 304 21.70 -6.75 -15.39
C LYS A 304 21.67 -5.22 -15.46
N ASN A 305 20.67 -4.66 -16.13
CA ASN A 305 20.66 -3.28 -16.57
C ASN A 305 19.57 -2.46 -15.86
N ASP A 306 18.39 -3.05 -15.70
CA ASP A 306 17.23 -2.45 -15.07
C ASP A 306 17.06 -2.91 -13.62
N PHE A 307 16.80 -1.96 -12.72
CA PHE A 307 16.81 -2.21 -11.27
C PHE A 307 15.47 -2.65 -10.68
N TYR A 308 14.38 -2.54 -11.45
CA TYR A 308 13.02 -2.79 -10.96
C TYR A 308 12.15 -3.72 -11.84
N PRO A 309 12.69 -4.79 -12.47
CA PRO A 309 11.90 -5.71 -13.29
C PRO A 309 10.80 -6.44 -12.50
N ALA A 310 11.01 -6.70 -11.19
CA ALA A 310 10.02 -7.35 -10.34
C ALA A 310 8.74 -6.52 -10.15
N SER A 311 8.84 -5.19 -10.23
CA SER A 311 7.68 -4.28 -10.16
C SER A 311 6.72 -4.52 -11.34
N SER A 312 7.28 -4.67 -12.55
CA SER A 312 6.54 -5.00 -13.77
C SER A 312 5.94 -6.40 -13.70
N ALA A 313 6.73 -7.39 -13.28
CA ALA A 313 6.31 -8.78 -13.17
C ALA A 313 5.15 -8.95 -12.16
N LEU A 314 5.25 -8.32 -10.98
CA LEU A 314 4.17 -8.30 -9.98
C LEU A 314 2.91 -7.61 -10.51
N ALA A 315 3.05 -6.44 -11.13
CA ALA A 315 1.93 -5.73 -11.71
C ALA A 315 1.18 -6.60 -12.73
N ARG A 316 1.93 -7.35 -13.54
CA ARG A 316 1.35 -8.27 -14.50
C ARG A 316 0.66 -9.44 -13.80
N LEU A 317 1.36 -10.18 -12.96
CA LEU A 317 0.88 -11.37 -12.25
C LEU A 317 -0.43 -11.09 -11.49
N LEU A 318 -0.49 -9.95 -10.81
CA LEU A 318 -1.61 -9.55 -9.94
C LEU A 318 -2.71 -8.76 -10.66
N SER A 319 -2.70 -8.78 -12.00
CA SER A 319 -3.80 -8.23 -12.82
C SER A 319 -5.02 -9.15 -12.93
N THR A 320 -4.89 -10.41 -12.47
CA THR A 320 -5.97 -11.41 -12.50
C THR A 320 -7.21 -10.92 -11.76
N ASN A 321 -8.35 -10.88 -12.47
CA ASN A 321 -9.64 -10.58 -11.87
C ASN A 321 -10.43 -11.86 -11.62
N PHE A 322 -10.32 -12.42 -10.42
CA PHE A 322 -10.98 -13.67 -10.05
C PHE A 322 -12.53 -13.66 -10.11
N ALA A 323 -13.15 -12.49 -10.28
CA ALA A 323 -14.59 -12.35 -10.51
C ALA A 323 -14.99 -12.34 -11.99
N ALA A 324 -14.03 -12.24 -12.91
CA ALA A 324 -14.26 -12.28 -14.35
C ALA A 324 -14.04 -13.69 -14.91
N ASN A 325 -14.70 -14.01 -16.03
CA ASN A 325 -14.51 -15.30 -16.70
C ASN A 325 -13.17 -15.35 -17.43
N ASN A 326 -12.48 -16.50 -17.37
CA ASN A 326 -11.19 -16.77 -18.05
C ASN A 326 -10.16 -15.65 -17.87
N SER A 327 -9.96 -15.21 -16.64
CA SER A 327 -9.12 -14.06 -16.30
C SER A 327 -7.75 -14.43 -15.74
N THR A 328 -7.55 -15.70 -15.36
CA THR A 328 -6.25 -16.20 -14.89
C THR A 328 -5.20 -16.09 -16.00
N ILE A 329 -3.98 -15.77 -15.60
CA ILE A 329 -2.85 -15.62 -16.52
C ILE A 329 -1.67 -16.45 -16.05
N THR A 330 -0.87 -16.91 -17.01
CA THR A 330 0.49 -17.37 -16.73
C THR A 330 1.48 -16.22 -16.92
N LEU A 331 2.52 -16.15 -16.08
CA LEU A 331 3.53 -15.09 -16.18
C LEU A 331 4.55 -15.35 -17.30
N LYS A 332 4.74 -16.63 -17.67
CA LYS A 332 5.56 -17.01 -18.82
C LYS A 332 5.02 -16.39 -20.11
N PHE A 333 5.91 -16.03 -21.03
CA PHE A 333 5.62 -15.38 -22.31
C PHE A 333 5.12 -13.92 -22.22
N LYS A 334 5.01 -13.34 -21.02
CA LYS A 334 4.56 -11.94 -20.88
C LYS A 334 5.71 -10.97 -21.13
N GLN A 335 5.35 -9.79 -21.62
CA GLN A 335 6.27 -8.69 -21.86
C GLN A 335 6.38 -7.78 -20.63
N GLN A 336 7.51 -7.10 -20.51
CA GLN A 336 7.73 -6.07 -19.50
C GLN A 336 7.93 -4.72 -20.19
N PRO A 337 6.86 -3.92 -20.35
CA PRO A 337 7.00 -2.55 -20.84
C PRO A 337 7.98 -1.77 -19.95
N THR A 338 8.72 -0.85 -20.56
CA THR A 338 9.78 -0.01 -19.94
C THR A 338 10.98 -0.74 -19.36
N ILE A 339 11.02 -2.07 -19.38
CA ILE A 339 12.19 -2.88 -19.03
C ILE A 339 12.84 -3.35 -20.32
N THR A 340 14.15 -3.21 -20.41
CA THR A 340 14.93 -3.65 -21.56
C THR A 340 15.18 -5.14 -21.45
N ALA A 341 14.95 -5.91 -22.52
CA ALA A 341 15.30 -7.32 -22.49
C ALA A 341 16.81 -7.51 -22.55
N ASP A 342 17.33 -8.35 -21.66
CA ASP A 342 18.74 -8.65 -21.56
C ASP A 342 19.17 -9.76 -22.53
N GLU A 343 20.43 -9.74 -22.92
CA GLU A 343 21.09 -10.88 -23.56
C GLU A 343 21.57 -11.86 -22.48
N ILE A 344 20.77 -12.89 -22.23
CA ILE A 344 21.06 -13.92 -21.22
C ILE A 344 21.71 -15.14 -21.90
N THR A 345 22.86 -15.57 -21.38
CA THR A 345 23.53 -16.78 -21.87
C THR A 345 22.77 -18.06 -21.44
N ALA A 346 22.92 -19.15 -22.20
CA ALA A 346 22.31 -20.44 -21.84
C ALA A 346 22.71 -20.93 -20.44
N THR A 347 23.93 -20.63 -20.01
CA THR A 347 24.43 -20.97 -18.67
C THR A 347 23.74 -20.17 -17.58
N GLU A 348 23.59 -18.86 -17.75
CA GLU A 348 22.87 -18.01 -16.79
C GLU A 348 21.40 -18.39 -16.72
N PHE A 349 20.77 -18.66 -17.86
CA PHE A 349 19.41 -19.15 -17.92
C PHE A 349 19.22 -20.45 -17.14
N ALA A 350 20.11 -21.43 -17.34
CA ALA A 350 20.06 -22.70 -16.60
C ALA A 350 20.25 -22.50 -15.08
N LYS A 351 21.14 -21.60 -14.66
CA LYS A 351 21.35 -21.25 -13.25
C LYS A 351 20.12 -20.57 -12.64
N ALA A 352 19.57 -19.56 -13.31
CA ALA A 352 18.37 -18.86 -12.87
C ALA A 352 17.17 -19.81 -12.75
N LYS A 353 16.93 -20.61 -13.79
CA LYS A 353 15.87 -21.63 -13.81
C LYS A 353 15.99 -22.62 -12.65
N ARG A 354 17.21 -23.07 -12.32
CA ARG A 354 17.45 -24.01 -11.22
C ARG A 354 17.04 -23.45 -9.86
N LEU A 355 17.18 -22.13 -9.64
CA LEU A 355 16.76 -21.45 -8.42
C LEU A 355 15.28 -21.03 -8.43
N GLY A 356 14.63 -21.03 -9.59
CA GLY A 356 13.30 -20.46 -9.80
C GLY A 356 13.30 -18.95 -10.03
N ILE A 357 14.45 -18.38 -10.42
CA ILE A 357 14.60 -16.96 -10.78
C ILE A 357 14.22 -16.78 -12.25
N ASN A 358 13.39 -15.78 -12.53
CA ASN A 358 12.96 -15.46 -13.88
C ASN A 358 13.95 -14.52 -14.57
N VAL A 359 13.95 -14.56 -15.90
CA VAL A 359 14.67 -13.61 -16.75
C VAL A 359 13.73 -13.02 -17.79
N TYR A 360 14.02 -11.81 -18.24
CA TYR A 360 13.38 -11.17 -19.39
C TYR A 360 14.40 -11.07 -20.53
N THR A 361 14.27 -11.96 -21.52
CA THR A 361 15.26 -12.15 -22.59
C THR A 361 14.58 -12.34 -23.94
N TYR A 362 15.33 -12.18 -25.01
CA TYR A 362 14.89 -12.53 -26.35
C TYR A 362 14.89 -14.04 -26.57
N PHE A 363 13.81 -14.54 -27.17
CA PHE A 363 13.74 -15.84 -27.82
C PHE A 363 13.50 -15.57 -29.30
N ASP A 364 14.52 -15.83 -30.11
CA ASP A 364 14.65 -15.27 -31.46
C ASP A 364 14.45 -13.74 -31.41
N ASP A 365 13.42 -13.21 -32.07
CA ASP A 365 13.13 -11.76 -32.12
C ASP A 365 12.09 -11.29 -31.09
N VAL A 366 11.61 -12.17 -30.21
CA VAL A 366 10.53 -11.86 -29.26
C VAL A 366 11.06 -11.82 -27.82
N ALA A 367 10.99 -10.63 -27.21
CA ALA A 367 11.28 -10.46 -25.78
C ALA A 367 10.16 -11.00 -24.90
N MET A 368 10.50 -11.83 -23.92
CA MET A 368 9.51 -12.42 -23.01
C MET A 368 10.08 -12.88 -21.67
N ILE A 369 9.22 -12.94 -20.65
CA ILE A 369 9.52 -13.60 -19.38
C ILE A 369 9.59 -15.12 -19.63
N ALA A 370 10.71 -15.73 -19.25
CA ALA A 370 11.03 -17.09 -19.69
C ALA A 370 10.33 -18.23 -18.93
N GLU A 371 10.16 -18.15 -17.61
CA GLU A 371 9.66 -19.30 -16.82
C GLU A 371 8.39 -19.02 -16.01
N GLY A 372 8.20 -17.80 -15.50
CA GLY A 372 7.03 -17.45 -14.69
C GLY A 372 6.96 -18.18 -13.34
N SER A 373 8.10 -18.57 -12.78
CA SER A 373 8.20 -19.33 -11.53
C SER A 373 8.46 -18.45 -10.31
N VAL A 374 8.16 -18.95 -9.12
CA VAL A 374 8.70 -18.44 -7.85
C VAL A 374 9.99 -19.20 -7.49
N ILE A 375 10.70 -18.72 -6.48
CA ILE A 375 11.82 -19.46 -5.88
C ILE A 375 11.36 -20.88 -5.52
N GLY A 376 12.17 -21.88 -5.89
CA GLY A 376 11.81 -23.30 -5.76
C GLY A 376 11.18 -23.90 -7.02
N GLY A 377 10.87 -23.09 -8.04
CA GLY A 377 10.45 -23.56 -9.36
C GLY A 377 8.96 -23.88 -9.50
N LYS A 378 8.15 -23.66 -8.46
CA LYS A 378 6.68 -23.67 -8.59
C LYS A 378 6.23 -22.51 -9.47
N PHE A 379 5.10 -22.65 -10.14
CA PHE A 379 4.57 -21.58 -10.98
C PHE A 379 3.94 -20.46 -10.13
N ALA A 380 4.27 -19.20 -10.45
CA ALA A 380 3.84 -18.07 -9.65
C ALA A 380 2.30 -17.89 -9.67
N ASP A 381 1.67 -18.16 -10.81
CA ASP A 381 0.22 -18.11 -10.99
C ASP A 381 -0.51 -19.16 -10.13
N GLU A 382 0.06 -20.36 -9.96
CA GLU A 382 -0.53 -21.39 -9.09
C GLU A 382 -0.54 -20.94 -7.61
N ILE A 383 0.53 -20.29 -7.14
CA ILE A 383 0.59 -19.76 -5.77
C ILE A 383 -0.51 -18.70 -5.57
N VAL A 384 -0.63 -17.73 -6.48
CA VAL A 384 -1.66 -16.67 -6.37
C VAL A 384 -3.07 -17.25 -6.43
N ILE A 385 -3.32 -18.24 -7.29
CA ILE A 385 -4.62 -18.92 -7.39
C ILE A 385 -4.96 -19.65 -6.09
N LEU A 386 -4.02 -20.39 -5.49
CA LEU A 386 -4.25 -21.14 -4.27
C LEU A 386 -4.47 -20.21 -3.06
N ASP A 387 -3.71 -19.12 -2.96
CA ASP A 387 -3.92 -18.11 -1.92
C ASP A 387 -5.28 -17.42 -2.05
N TRP A 388 -5.69 -17.09 -3.28
CA TRP A 388 -7.03 -16.59 -3.54
C TRP A 388 -8.10 -17.59 -3.12
N PHE A 389 -7.93 -18.87 -3.49
CA PHE A 389 -8.89 -19.91 -3.18
C PHE A 389 -9.07 -20.09 -1.68
N THR A 390 -7.98 -20.10 -0.91
CA THR A 390 -8.05 -20.21 0.57
C THR A 390 -8.76 -19.01 1.21
N ASP A 391 -8.45 -17.76 0.81
CA ASP A 391 -9.15 -16.56 1.29
C ASP A 391 -10.64 -16.57 0.92
N ALA A 392 -10.96 -16.97 -0.31
CA ALA A 392 -12.32 -17.01 -0.82
C ALA A 392 -13.18 -18.07 -0.12
N VAL A 393 -12.63 -19.28 0.09
CA VAL A 393 -13.29 -20.36 0.85
C VAL A 393 -13.52 -19.93 2.29
N GLN A 394 -12.50 -19.40 2.98
CA GLN A 394 -12.62 -18.96 4.36
C GLN A 394 -13.74 -17.93 4.53
N LYS A 395 -13.81 -16.95 3.63
CA LYS A 395 -14.81 -15.87 3.70
C LYS A 395 -16.20 -16.32 3.30
N GLU A 396 -16.35 -17.19 2.30
CA GLU A 396 -17.67 -17.71 1.92
C GLU A 396 -18.22 -18.63 3.01
N VAL A 397 -17.41 -19.52 3.59
CA VAL A 397 -17.81 -20.38 4.72
C VAL A 397 -18.20 -19.52 5.93
N PHE A 398 -17.39 -18.52 6.29
CA PHE A 398 -17.73 -17.57 7.36
C PHE A 398 -19.02 -16.80 7.05
N ALA A 399 -19.21 -16.33 5.81
CA ALA A 399 -20.42 -15.63 5.39
C ALA A 399 -21.67 -16.50 5.58
N ARG A 400 -21.60 -17.82 5.30
CA ARG A 400 -22.72 -18.74 5.53
C ARG A 400 -23.04 -18.92 6.99
N LEU A 401 -22.02 -19.09 7.84
CA LEU A 401 -22.22 -19.18 9.29
C LEU A 401 -22.81 -17.88 9.87
N TYR A 402 -22.29 -16.73 9.44
CA TYR A 402 -22.64 -15.42 9.99
C TYR A 402 -23.99 -14.88 9.51
N LYS A 403 -24.35 -15.11 8.25
CA LYS A 403 -25.61 -14.62 7.66
C LYS A 403 -26.81 -15.52 7.94
N SER A 404 -26.61 -16.70 8.52
CA SER A 404 -27.70 -17.59 8.82
C SER A 404 -28.64 -16.95 9.85
N PRO A 405 -29.91 -16.66 9.51
CA PRO A 405 -30.83 -16.01 10.44
C PRO A 405 -31.25 -16.94 11.59
N THR A 406 -31.00 -18.24 11.45
CA THR A 406 -31.23 -19.29 12.45
C THR A 406 -29.94 -20.07 12.69
N LYS A 407 -29.89 -20.92 13.72
CA LYS A 407 -28.74 -21.83 13.90
C LYS A 407 -28.54 -22.73 12.67
N ILE A 408 -27.29 -22.93 12.27
CA ILE A 408 -26.92 -24.05 11.39
C ILE A 408 -26.76 -25.28 12.30
N PRO A 409 -27.61 -26.32 12.17
CA PRO A 409 -27.58 -27.46 13.08
C PRO A 409 -26.34 -28.33 12.84
N LEU A 410 -25.74 -28.86 13.91
CA LEU A 410 -24.64 -29.85 13.84
C LEU A 410 -25.18 -31.22 13.41
N THR A 411 -25.56 -31.29 12.14
CA THR A 411 -26.17 -32.45 11.46
C THR A 411 -25.66 -32.47 10.03
N ASP A 412 -25.79 -33.60 9.33
CA ASP A 412 -25.36 -33.71 7.93
C ASP A 412 -26.04 -32.66 7.03
N LYS A 413 -27.27 -32.25 7.35
CA LYS A 413 -27.96 -31.15 6.66
C LYS A 413 -27.27 -29.80 6.84
N GLY A 414 -26.79 -29.50 8.05
CA GLY A 414 -26.03 -28.27 8.31
C GLY A 414 -24.64 -28.31 7.69
N GLN A 415 -24.01 -29.48 7.68
CA GLN A 415 -22.74 -29.72 7.01
C GLN A 415 -22.83 -29.52 5.49
N ALA A 416 -23.91 -30.00 4.87
CA ALA A 416 -24.15 -29.81 3.44
C ALA A 416 -24.23 -28.33 3.03
N ILE A 417 -24.68 -27.44 3.93
CA ILE A 417 -24.68 -25.99 3.70
C ILE A 417 -23.24 -25.45 3.62
N LEU A 418 -22.34 -25.96 4.47
CA LEU A 418 -20.93 -25.57 4.45
C LEU A 418 -20.20 -26.15 3.22
N ILE A 419 -20.48 -27.40 2.85
CA ILE A 419 -19.99 -28.01 1.61
C ILE A 419 -20.41 -27.16 0.40
N SER A 420 -21.69 -26.79 0.31
CA SER A 420 -22.22 -25.94 -0.77
C SER A 420 -21.51 -24.56 -0.84
N ALA A 421 -21.05 -24.04 0.29
CA ALA A 421 -20.27 -22.80 0.35
C ALA A 421 -18.90 -22.96 -0.32
N VAL A 422 -18.22 -24.08 -0.05
CA VAL A 422 -16.93 -24.42 -0.67
C VAL A 422 -17.11 -24.70 -2.16
N GLU A 423 -18.14 -25.46 -2.54
CA GLU A 423 -18.44 -25.77 -3.95
C GLU A 423 -18.69 -24.50 -4.76
N LYS A 424 -19.35 -23.49 -4.18
CA LYS A 424 -19.56 -22.19 -4.84
C LYS A 424 -18.23 -21.53 -5.23
N VAL A 425 -17.22 -21.55 -4.35
CA VAL A 425 -15.90 -20.98 -4.65
C VAL A 425 -15.16 -21.83 -5.69
N CYS A 426 -15.32 -23.16 -5.64
CA CYS A 426 -14.78 -24.04 -6.68
C CYS A 426 -15.36 -23.72 -8.07
N LEU A 427 -16.67 -23.47 -8.16
CA LEU A 427 -17.32 -23.03 -9.40
C LEU A 427 -16.82 -21.67 -9.88
N GLU A 428 -16.54 -20.73 -8.96
CA GLU A 428 -15.88 -19.46 -9.33
C GLU A 428 -14.49 -19.71 -9.92
N GLY A 429 -13.73 -20.66 -9.38
CA GLY A 429 -12.42 -21.10 -9.92
C GLY A 429 -12.52 -21.74 -11.30
N ILE A 430 -13.61 -22.46 -11.60
CA ILE A 430 -13.88 -22.96 -12.96
C ILE A 430 -14.19 -21.79 -13.90
N ASN A 431 -15.04 -20.87 -13.48
CA ASN A 431 -15.47 -19.74 -14.31
C ASN A 431 -14.31 -18.81 -14.66
N ASN A 432 -13.41 -18.52 -13.70
CA ASN A 432 -12.28 -17.65 -13.93
C ASN A 432 -11.09 -18.33 -14.64
N GLY A 433 -11.16 -19.64 -14.88
CA GLY A 433 -10.13 -20.42 -15.57
C GLY A 433 -8.99 -20.91 -14.68
N ALA A 434 -9.12 -20.83 -13.35
CA ALA A 434 -8.16 -21.39 -12.41
C ALA A 434 -8.18 -22.92 -12.38
N PHE A 435 -9.37 -23.52 -12.46
CA PHE A 435 -9.58 -24.96 -12.36
C PHE A 435 -10.12 -25.55 -13.67
N ALA A 436 -9.84 -26.83 -13.91
CA ALA A 436 -10.37 -27.55 -15.06
C ALA A 436 -10.59 -29.04 -14.76
N PRO A 437 -11.45 -29.73 -15.52
CA PRO A 437 -11.60 -31.18 -15.41
C PRO A 437 -10.28 -31.93 -15.66
N GLY A 438 -10.08 -33.05 -14.96
CA GLY A 438 -8.86 -33.84 -15.15
C GLY A 438 -8.72 -34.98 -14.15
N VAL A 439 -7.64 -35.76 -14.34
CA VAL A 439 -7.33 -36.90 -13.46
C VAL A 439 -6.73 -36.42 -12.14
N TRP A 440 -7.23 -36.97 -11.04
CA TRP A 440 -6.68 -36.81 -9.71
C TRP A 440 -5.46 -37.72 -9.51
N ASN A 441 -4.31 -37.12 -9.23
CA ASN A 441 -3.05 -37.84 -9.03
C ASN A 441 -2.57 -37.81 -7.57
N GLY A 442 -3.33 -37.18 -6.67
CA GLY A 442 -3.00 -37.13 -5.24
C GLY A 442 -3.51 -38.35 -4.49
N ASP A 443 -3.31 -38.33 -3.17
CA ASP A 443 -3.82 -39.36 -2.28
C ASP A 443 -5.37 -39.36 -2.26
N GLY A 444 -5.95 -40.54 -2.10
CA GLY A 444 -7.40 -40.70 -2.01
C GLY A 444 -7.94 -40.24 -0.66
N PHE A 445 -9.18 -39.72 -0.67
CA PHE A 445 -9.93 -39.40 0.55
C PHE A 445 -11.43 -39.41 0.27
N GLY A 446 -12.24 -39.73 1.30
CA GLY A 446 -13.67 -39.96 1.12
C GLY A 446 -13.91 -41.08 0.11
N ASN A 447 -14.56 -40.76 -1.02
CA ASN A 447 -14.79 -41.68 -2.12
C ASN A 447 -13.83 -41.45 -3.31
N LEU A 448 -12.94 -40.46 -3.23
CA LEU A 448 -11.98 -40.16 -4.27
C LEU A 448 -10.75 -41.06 -4.15
N SER A 449 -10.35 -41.68 -5.24
CA SER A 449 -9.14 -42.49 -5.38
C SER A 449 -8.18 -41.86 -6.39
N THR A 450 -6.88 -42.18 -6.25
CA THR A 450 -5.88 -41.81 -7.25
C THR A 450 -6.24 -42.45 -8.60
N GLY A 451 -6.25 -41.65 -9.66
CA GLY A 451 -6.66 -42.07 -11.01
C GLY A 451 -8.11 -41.71 -11.36
N ASP A 452 -8.93 -41.29 -10.40
CA ASP A 452 -10.30 -40.87 -10.68
C ASP A 452 -10.34 -39.56 -11.49
N TYR A 453 -11.30 -39.47 -12.40
CA TYR A 453 -11.50 -38.28 -13.23
C TYR A 453 -12.47 -37.31 -12.56
N LEU A 454 -11.99 -36.08 -12.29
CA LEU A 454 -12.80 -35.00 -11.73
C LEU A 454 -13.53 -34.27 -12.85
N GLU A 455 -14.73 -34.72 -13.23
CA GLU A 455 -15.52 -34.09 -14.31
C GLU A 455 -15.81 -32.60 -14.10
N LYS A 456 -16.00 -32.19 -12.85
CA LYS A 456 -16.23 -30.78 -12.48
C LYS A 456 -14.94 -30.00 -12.21
N GLY A 457 -13.78 -30.65 -12.27
CA GLY A 457 -12.48 -30.09 -11.87
C GLY A 457 -12.25 -30.00 -10.36
N TYR A 458 -13.20 -30.43 -9.52
CA TYR A 458 -13.06 -30.46 -8.07
C TYR A 458 -13.89 -31.59 -7.42
N TYR A 459 -13.56 -31.95 -6.17
CA TYR A 459 -14.29 -32.87 -5.31
C TYR A 459 -14.29 -32.34 -3.87
N VAL A 460 -15.46 -32.16 -3.27
CA VAL A 460 -15.61 -31.71 -1.88
C VAL A 460 -16.25 -32.82 -1.07
N TRP A 461 -15.65 -33.18 0.07
CA TRP A 461 -16.13 -34.23 0.94
C TRP A 461 -15.93 -33.86 2.40
N ALA A 462 -16.79 -34.37 3.27
CA ALA A 462 -16.62 -34.29 4.70
C ALA A 462 -17.30 -35.50 5.36
N ALA A 463 -16.73 -36.00 6.46
CA ALA A 463 -17.24 -37.18 7.15
C ALA A 463 -18.62 -36.91 7.78
N PRO A 464 -19.51 -37.92 7.90
CA PRO A 464 -20.80 -37.76 8.57
C PRO A 464 -20.67 -37.19 9.99
N MET A 465 -21.63 -36.39 10.44
CA MET A 465 -21.59 -35.77 11.78
C MET A 465 -21.65 -36.78 12.94
N ASP A 466 -21.99 -38.03 12.65
CA ASP A 466 -21.98 -39.13 13.61
C ASP A 466 -20.58 -39.69 13.87
N THR A 467 -19.57 -39.32 13.07
CA THR A 467 -18.18 -39.71 13.33
C THR A 467 -17.46 -38.74 14.30
N LEU A 468 -18.15 -37.71 14.79
CA LEU A 468 -17.58 -36.75 15.75
C LEU A 468 -17.43 -37.37 17.14
N SER A 469 -16.34 -37.01 17.82
CA SER A 469 -16.16 -37.33 19.23
C SER A 469 -17.18 -36.56 20.10
N ASP A 470 -17.49 -37.09 21.29
CA ASP A 470 -18.33 -36.38 22.27
C ASP A 470 -17.74 -34.99 22.62
N SER A 471 -16.41 -34.90 22.69
CA SER A 471 -15.70 -33.64 22.94
C SER A 471 -15.91 -32.60 21.83
N ASP A 472 -15.84 -33.00 20.55
CA ASP A 472 -16.08 -32.10 19.43
C ASP A 472 -17.55 -31.68 19.32
N ARG A 473 -18.48 -32.57 19.70
CA ARG A 473 -19.91 -32.27 19.79
C ARG A 473 -20.20 -31.26 20.89
N GLU A 474 -19.58 -31.40 22.07
CA GLU A 474 -19.67 -30.43 23.17
C GLU A 474 -19.10 -29.06 22.76
N GLN A 475 -18.00 -29.05 22.01
CA GLN A 475 -17.38 -27.83 21.47
C GLN A 475 -18.07 -27.28 20.21
N ARG A 476 -19.13 -27.97 19.73
CA ARG A 476 -19.94 -27.60 18.56
C ARG A 476 -19.12 -27.43 17.27
N ARG A 477 -18.10 -28.28 17.08
CA ARG A 477 -17.24 -28.27 15.90
C ARG A 477 -17.82 -29.13 14.78
N ALA A 478 -17.87 -28.59 13.57
CA ALA A 478 -18.20 -29.38 12.39
C ALA A 478 -17.05 -30.33 12.04
N THR A 479 -17.37 -31.46 11.39
CA THR A 479 -16.34 -32.34 10.82
C THR A 479 -15.50 -31.59 9.77
N PRO A 480 -14.20 -31.92 9.63
CA PRO A 480 -13.35 -31.29 8.64
C PRO A 480 -13.89 -31.49 7.21
N ILE A 481 -13.88 -30.41 6.43
CA ILE A 481 -14.19 -30.46 4.99
C ILE A 481 -12.87 -30.61 4.23
N GLN A 482 -12.77 -31.67 3.44
CA GLN A 482 -11.65 -31.94 2.54
C GLN A 482 -12.06 -31.60 1.11
N THR A 483 -11.18 -30.92 0.38
CA THR A 483 -11.45 -30.46 -0.99
C THR A 483 -10.26 -30.75 -1.89
N ALA A 484 -10.51 -31.45 -2.99
CA ALA A 484 -9.57 -31.62 -4.09
C ALA A 484 -9.96 -30.67 -5.22
N VAL A 485 -8.98 -29.95 -5.76
CA VAL A 485 -9.13 -29.10 -6.94
C VAL A 485 -8.06 -29.47 -7.96
N LYS A 486 -8.43 -29.46 -9.23
CA LYS A 486 -7.51 -29.65 -10.35
C LYS A 486 -7.25 -28.29 -11.00
N LEU A 487 -6.03 -27.79 -10.86
CA LEU A 487 -5.59 -26.58 -11.56
C LEU A 487 -5.63 -26.82 -13.07
N ALA A 488 -6.08 -25.82 -13.83
CA ALA A 488 -6.13 -25.89 -15.29
C ALA A 488 -4.74 -26.00 -15.93
N GLY A 489 -3.71 -25.45 -15.26
CA GLY A 489 -2.35 -25.35 -15.76
C GLY A 489 -2.24 -24.48 -17.01
N ALA A 490 -1.02 -24.35 -17.53
CA ALA A 490 -0.76 -23.70 -18.81
C ALA A 490 0.28 -24.50 -19.62
N ILE A 491 0.10 -24.57 -20.94
CA ILE A 491 1.08 -25.21 -21.82
C ILE A 491 2.27 -24.26 -22.00
N HIS A 492 3.46 -24.70 -21.58
CA HIS A 492 4.68 -23.90 -21.60
C HIS A 492 5.72 -24.35 -22.63
N SER A 493 5.52 -25.51 -23.25
CA SER A 493 6.38 -26.09 -24.29
C SER A 493 5.65 -27.25 -24.99
N SER A 494 6.02 -27.55 -26.23
CA SER A 494 5.48 -28.69 -26.99
C SER A 494 6.54 -29.26 -27.92
N ASP A 495 6.70 -30.59 -27.90
CA ASP A 495 7.52 -31.32 -28.88
C ASP A 495 6.64 -31.75 -30.05
N VAL A 496 7.03 -31.36 -31.28
CA VAL A 496 6.31 -31.73 -32.51
C VAL A 496 7.19 -32.68 -33.33
N ILE A 497 6.77 -33.95 -33.42
CA ILE A 497 7.45 -34.97 -34.23
C ILE A 497 6.83 -35.00 -35.63
N VAL A 498 7.62 -34.63 -36.64
CA VAL A 498 7.20 -34.68 -38.04
C VAL A 498 7.70 -35.97 -38.69
N ASN A 499 6.78 -36.91 -38.92
CA ASN A 499 7.06 -38.11 -39.69
C ASN A 499 6.87 -37.83 -41.18
N TYR A 500 7.87 -38.14 -42.00
CA TYR A 500 7.79 -38.02 -43.45
C TYR A 500 7.96 -39.39 -44.12
N ASN A 501 7.31 -39.57 -45.26
CA ASN A 501 7.49 -40.70 -46.15
C ASN A 501 7.75 -40.13 -47.56
N ARG A 502 8.51 -40.84 -48.40
CA ARG A 502 8.84 -40.39 -49.75
C ARG A 502 7.70 -40.59 -50.74
#